data_AF-A0AAD3MGL8-F1
#
_entry.id   AF-A0AAD3MGL8-F1
#
_cell.length_a   1.000
_cell.length_b   1.000
_cell.length_c   1.000
_cell.angle_alpha   90.00
_cell.angle_beta   90.00
_cell.angle_gamma   90.00
#
_symmetry.space_group_name_H-M   'P 1'
#
loop_
_entity.id
_entity.type
_entity.pdbx_description
1 polymer ?
#
loop_
_entity_poly.entity_id
_entity_poly.type
_entity_poly.pdbx_seq_one_letter_code
_entity_poly.pdbx_strand_id
1 'polypeptide(L)'
;MGMVSAFAPLITAGIFGATLSSALACLVSAPKVFQCLCKDKLYPLIGFFGKGYGKNDEPLRAYLLTYIIAACFILIGWRPSFRFYSKWLSLLGAVCCVVIMFLLTWWAALIAFGVVFFLLGYTLYKPAVNWGSSVQAGAYSIALNQLVGLNNVEDHVKNYRRRGVIRDLSVLGIGLRPAGVRNEWRLARDEQFGSAGESAS
;
A
#
# COMPACT_ATOMS: atom_id res chain seq x y z
N MET A 1 39.62 17.32 4.64
CA MET A 1 38.35 17.18 5.38
C MET A 1 38.54 16.09 6.43
N GLY A 2 39.06 16.39 7.63
CA GLY A 2 38.39 17.12 8.71
C GLY A 2 37.94 16.08 9.73
N MET A 3 38.53 16.04 10.92
CA MET A 3 38.26 15.04 11.96
C MET A 3 36.77 15.02 12.33
N VAL A 4 36.06 13.94 12.00
CA VAL A 4 34.65 13.70 12.42
C VAL A 4 34.59 12.44 13.28
N SER A 5 35.13 12.52 14.49
CA SER A 5 34.66 11.73 15.65
C SER A 5 35.44 12.14 16.90
N ALA A 6 34.73 12.62 17.93
CA ALA A 6 35.32 12.93 19.24
C ALA A 6 35.50 11.70 20.15
N PHE A 7 34.85 10.56 19.85
CA PHE A 7 34.97 9.32 20.65
C PHE A 7 34.58 8.07 19.84
N ALA A 8 35.57 7.26 19.45
CA ALA A 8 35.38 6.07 18.62
C ALA A 8 34.38 5.02 19.16
N PRO A 9 34.37 4.65 20.46
CA PRO A 9 33.47 3.60 20.95
C PRO A 9 31.98 4.01 20.97
N LEU A 10 31.68 5.32 21.00
CA LEU A 10 30.31 5.82 20.96
C LEU A 10 29.68 5.62 19.56
N ILE A 11 30.48 5.77 18.49
CA ILE A 11 30.02 5.51 17.12
C ILE A 11 29.77 4.01 16.91
N THR A 12 30.66 3.14 17.40
CA THR A 12 30.45 1.69 17.30
C THR A 12 29.19 1.26 18.05
N ALA A 13 28.98 1.76 19.28
CA ALA A 13 27.76 1.52 20.04
C ALA A 13 26.50 2.00 19.29
N GLY A 14 26.57 3.18 18.65
CA GLY A 14 25.49 3.71 17.81
C GLY A 14 25.18 2.85 16.58
N ILE A 15 26.21 2.34 15.89
CA ILE A 15 26.04 1.45 14.72
C ILE A 15 25.42 0.11 15.15
N PHE A 16 25.87 -0.46 16.27
CA PHE A 16 25.25 -1.67 16.83
C PHE A 16 23.79 -1.44 17.21
N GLY A 17 23.48 -0.34 17.88
CA GLY A 17 22.10 0.03 18.22
C GLY A 17 21.22 0.22 16.99
N ALA A 18 21.69 0.95 15.98
CA ALA A 18 20.95 1.19 14.73
C ALA A 18 20.70 -0.10 13.94
N THR A 19 21.69 -1.00 13.90
CA THR A 19 21.57 -2.28 13.19
C THR A 19 20.64 -3.22 13.93
N LEU A 20 20.76 -3.34 15.26
CA LEU A 20 19.88 -4.16 16.09
C LEU A 20 18.43 -3.67 16.00
N SER A 21 18.20 -2.35 16.05
CA SER A 21 16.86 -1.78 15.92
C SER A 21 16.23 -2.09 14.56
N SER A 22 16.98 -1.91 13.48
CA SER A 22 16.50 -2.22 12.11
C SER A 22 16.24 -3.71 11.92
N ALA A 23 17.12 -4.56 12.45
CA ALA A 23 16.97 -6.01 12.39
C ALA A 23 15.73 -6.48 13.15
N LEU A 24 15.50 -5.98 14.37
CA LEU A 24 14.31 -6.28 15.17
C LEU A 24 13.02 -5.77 14.49
N ALA A 25 13.07 -4.58 13.90
CA ALA A 25 11.95 -4.04 13.14
C ALA A 25 11.59 -4.93 11.94
N CYS A 26 12.57 -5.40 11.18
CA CYS A 26 12.37 -6.33 10.05
C CYS A 26 11.87 -7.71 10.52
N LEU A 27 12.41 -8.22 11.64
CA LEU A 27 12.01 -9.50 12.23
C LEU A 27 10.54 -9.50 12.67
N VAL A 28 10.04 -8.38 13.20
CA VAL A 28 8.64 -8.26 13.69
C VAL A 28 7.66 -7.86 12.59
N SER A 29 8.09 -7.11 11.57
CA SER A 29 7.20 -6.63 10.50
C SER A 29 6.95 -7.67 9.40
N ALA A 30 7.99 -8.35 8.91
CA ALA A 30 7.86 -9.33 7.82
C ALA A 30 6.85 -10.46 8.08
N PRO A 31 6.86 -11.15 9.25
CA PRO A 31 5.93 -12.24 9.52
C PRO A 31 4.49 -11.74 9.76
N LYS A 32 4.30 -10.51 10.25
CA LYS A 32 2.96 -9.90 10.38
C LYS A 32 2.35 -9.59 9.01
N VAL A 33 3.12 -8.99 8.11
CA VAL A 33 2.66 -8.75 6.72
C VAL A 33 2.37 -10.08 6.03
N PHE A 34 3.25 -11.08 6.19
CA PHE A 34 3.04 -12.42 5.63
C PHE A 34 1.79 -13.12 6.20
N GLN A 35 1.51 -12.93 7.49
CA GLN A 35 0.30 -13.46 8.12
C GLN A 35 -0.97 -12.79 7.58
N CYS A 36 -0.98 -11.46 7.40
CA CYS A 36 -2.09 -10.75 6.77
C CYS A 36 -2.37 -11.31 5.37
N LEU A 37 -1.33 -11.44 4.55
CA LEU A 37 -1.43 -12.03 3.22
C LEU A 37 -1.97 -13.48 3.22
N CYS A 38 -1.58 -14.29 4.21
CA CYS A 38 -2.09 -15.67 4.35
C CYS A 38 -3.54 -15.71 4.84
N LYS A 39 -3.96 -14.75 5.68
CA LYS A 39 -5.34 -14.60 6.16
C LYS A 39 -6.28 -14.17 5.01
N ASP A 40 -5.76 -13.40 4.06
CA ASP A 40 -6.47 -13.00 2.84
C ASP A 40 -6.69 -14.15 1.85
N LYS A 41 -6.17 -15.36 2.15
CA LYS A 41 -6.23 -16.57 1.30
C LYS A 41 -5.83 -16.32 -0.16
N LEU A 42 -4.95 -15.34 -0.38
CA LEU A 42 -4.50 -14.93 -1.70
C LEU A 42 -3.86 -16.08 -2.47
N TYR A 43 -3.06 -16.88 -1.76
CA TYR A 43 -2.47 -18.10 -2.29
C TYR A 43 -2.99 -19.29 -1.51
N PRO A 44 -3.92 -20.11 -2.08
CA PRO A 44 -4.56 -21.21 -1.35
C PRO A 44 -3.55 -22.26 -0.88
N LEU A 45 -2.38 -22.38 -1.53
CA LEU A 45 -1.32 -23.31 -1.11
C LEU A 45 -0.62 -22.90 0.20
N ILE A 46 -0.62 -21.63 0.59
CA ILE A 46 0.27 -21.12 1.68
C ILE A 46 -0.52 -20.82 2.97
N GLY A 47 -1.84 -21.06 3.00
CA GLY A 47 -2.72 -20.78 4.14
C GLY A 47 -2.32 -21.45 5.46
N PHE A 48 -1.44 -22.46 5.45
CA PHE A 48 -0.89 -23.12 6.63
C PHE A 48 -0.07 -22.20 7.54
N PHE A 49 0.60 -21.19 6.99
CA PHE A 49 1.45 -20.26 7.74
C PHE A 49 0.68 -19.10 8.38
N GLY A 50 -0.57 -18.87 7.98
CA GLY A 50 -1.43 -17.79 8.51
C GLY A 50 -2.11 -18.10 9.84
N LYS A 51 -2.01 -19.34 10.34
CA LYS A 51 -2.64 -19.75 11.60
C LYS A 51 -1.92 -19.08 12.77
N GLY A 52 -2.57 -18.07 13.36
CA GLY A 52 -2.12 -17.41 14.58
C GLY A 52 -2.15 -18.39 15.75
N TYR A 53 -1.15 -18.30 16.63
CA TYR A 53 -1.09 -19.07 17.86
C TYR A 53 -1.27 -18.13 19.06
N GLY A 54 -1.92 -18.63 20.13
CA GLY A 54 -2.07 -17.89 21.39
C GLY A 54 -3.16 -16.82 21.40
N LYS A 55 -3.24 -16.08 22.51
CA LYS A 55 -4.27 -15.06 22.79
C LYS A 55 -4.09 -13.77 21.95
N ASN A 56 -2.90 -13.59 21.35
CA ASN A 56 -2.50 -12.42 20.57
C ASN A 56 -2.39 -12.70 19.05
N ASP A 57 -2.84 -13.88 18.57
CA ASP A 57 -2.78 -14.28 17.16
C ASP A 57 -1.39 -14.15 16.50
N GLU A 58 -0.31 -14.50 17.21
CA GLU A 58 1.04 -14.31 16.69
C GLU A 58 1.45 -15.41 15.68
N PRO A 59 2.07 -15.05 14.54
CA PRO A 59 2.42 -15.99 13.48
C PRO A 59 3.77 -16.68 13.74
N LEU A 60 3.81 -17.54 14.77
CA LEU A 60 5.01 -18.30 15.19
C LEU A 60 5.71 -19.03 14.03
N ARG A 61 4.92 -19.62 13.12
CA ARG A 61 5.45 -20.31 11.93
C ARG A 61 6.14 -19.36 10.96
N ALA A 62 5.58 -18.16 10.78
CA ALA A 62 6.18 -17.16 9.90
C ALA A 62 7.49 -16.61 10.47
N TYR A 63 7.56 -16.39 11.80
CA TYR A 63 8.81 -16.02 12.47
C TYR A 63 9.92 -17.05 12.22
N LEU A 64 9.61 -18.34 12.39
CA LEU A 64 10.56 -19.43 12.13
C LEU A 64 11.09 -19.41 10.69
N LEU A 65 10.20 -19.22 9.71
CA LEU A 65 10.58 -19.16 8.29
C LEU A 65 11.47 -17.95 8.00
N THR A 66 11.13 -16.77 8.51
CA THR A 66 11.97 -15.57 8.34
C THR A 66 13.34 -15.73 9.00
N TYR A 67 13.41 -16.40 10.16
CA TYR A 67 14.67 -16.68 10.85
C TYR A 67 15.56 -17.62 10.04
N ILE A 68 15.00 -18.69 9.46
CA ILE A 68 15.76 -19.64 8.61
C ILE A 68 16.32 -18.92 7.38
N ILE A 69 15.48 -18.14 6.69
CA ILE A 69 15.92 -17.39 5.50
C ILE A 69 17.02 -16.40 5.88
N ALA A 70 16.82 -15.62 6.96
CA ALA A 70 17.81 -14.67 7.43
C ALA A 70 19.14 -15.36 7.81
N ALA A 71 19.07 -16.50 8.50
CA ALA A 71 20.26 -17.30 8.84
C ALA A 71 21.00 -17.77 7.58
N CYS A 72 20.29 -18.24 6.55
CA CYS A 72 20.91 -18.61 5.26
C CYS A 72 21.63 -17.43 4.60
N PHE A 73 21.04 -16.22 4.60
CA PHE A 73 21.69 -15.03 4.05
C PHE A 73 22.89 -14.56 4.88
N ILE A 74 22.82 -14.67 6.21
CA ILE A 74 23.94 -14.35 7.10
C ILE A 74 25.11 -15.31 6.85
N LEU A 75 24.82 -16.60 6.66
CA LEU A 75 25.82 -17.62 6.32
C LEU A 75 26.48 -17.38 4.95
N ILE A 76 25.78 -16.70 4.03
CA ILE A 76 26.28 -16.34 2.68
C ILE A 76 27.14 -15.05 2.70
N GLY A 77 27.23 -14.33 3.83
CA GLY A 77 28.30 -13.36 4.08
C GLY A 77 28.32 -12.15 3.14
N TRP A 78 27.23 -11.37 3.09
CA TRP A 78 27.20 -10.08 2.37
C TRP A 78 27.41 -8.90 3.35
N ARG A 79 28.44 -8.07 3.10
CA ARG A 79 28.89 -6.99 4.00
C ARG A 79 28.60 -5.60 3.42
N PRO A 80 27.46 -4.94 3.72
CA PRO A 80 27.21 -3.58 3.26
C PRO A 80 27.80 -2.54 4.23
N SER A 81 28.61 -1.61 3.72
CA SER A 81 29.11 -0.44 4.43
C SER A 81 28.63 0.82 3.71
N PHE A 82 27.77 1.63 4.33
CA PHE A 82 27.33 2.90 3.75
C PHE A 82 27.22 4.01 4.81
N ARG A 83 27.76 5.19 4.46
CA ARG A 83 27.92 6.36 5.36
C ARG A 83 27.30 7.66 4.83
N PHE A 84 26.60 7.62 3.69
CA PHE A 84 25.94 8.78 3.09
C PHE A 84 24.60 8.32 2.51
N TYR A 85 23.49 8.96 2.87
CA TYR A 85 22.15 8.70 2.35
C TYR A 85 21.53 10.04 1.93
N SER A 86 21.26 10.20 0.64
CA SER A 86 20.54 11.35 0.06
C SER A 86 19.45 10.85 -0.88
N LYS A 87 18.40 11.64 -1.12
CA LYS A 87 17.28 11.25 -2.01
C LYS A 87 17.76 10.87 -3.42
N TRP A 88 18.83 11.52 -3.90
CA TRP A 88 19.50 11.23 -5.16
C TRP A 88 20.31 9.93 -5.13
N LEU A 89 20.88 9.58 -3.99
CA LEU A 89 21.60 8.32 -3.82
C LEU A 89 20.66 7.12 -3.81
N SER A 90 19.42 7.25 -3.31
CA SER A 90 18.40 6.21 -3.44
C SER A 90 17.96 6.01 -4.90
N LEU A 91 17.86 7.09 -5.68
CA LEU A 91 17.54 7.01 -7.11
C LEU A 91 18.67 6.31 -7.88
N LEU A 92 19.91 6.74 -7.68
CA LEU A 92 21.08 6.09 -8.27
C LEU A 92 21.25 4.66 -7.79
N GLY A 93 20.98 4.39 -6.50
CA GLY A 93 20.99 3.06 -5.92
C GLY A 93 19.93 2.14 -6.52
N ALA A 94 18.71 2.64 -6.78
CA ALA A 94 17.65 1.88 -7.44
C ALA A 94 18.04 1.52 -8.89
N VAL A 95 18.55 2.49 -9.65
CA VAL A 95 19.03 2.25 -11.02
C VAL A 95 20.21 1.28 -11.02
N CYS A 96 21.17 1.49 -10.13
CA CYS A 96 22.34 0.61 -9.99
C CYS A 96 21.94 -0.81 -9.53
N CYS A 97 20.92 -0.95 -8.68
CA CYS A 97 20.40 -2.25 -8.25
C CYS A 97 19.77 -3.03 -9.42
N VAL A 98 18.98 -2.36 -10.27
CA VAL A 98 18.40 -2.96 -11.48
C VAL A 98 19.52 -3.39 -12.45
N VAL A 99 20.54 -2.56 -12.60
CA VAL A 99 21.72 -2.85 -13.44
C VAL A 99 22.53 -4.03 -12.87
N ILE A 100 22.78 -4.06 -11.56
CA ILE A 100 23.49 -5.15 -10.88
C ILE A 100 22.70 -6.47 -10.91
N MET A 101 21.37 -6.44 -10.81
CA MET A 101 20.54 -7.64 -11.00
C MET A 101 20.69 -8.23 -12.41
N PHE A 102 20.80 -7.37 -13.43
CA PHE A 102 21.01 -7.82 -14.82
C PHE A 102 22.44 -8.32 -15.07
N LEU A 103 23.44 -7.71 -14.41
CA LEU A 103 24.86 -8.04 -14.57
C LEU A 103 25.31 -9.27 -13.76
N LEU A 104 24.69 -9.56 -12.60
CA LEU A 104 25.08 -10.72 -11.77
C LEU A 104 24.49 -12.04 -12.29
N THR A 105 23.18 -12.10 -12.54
CA THR A 105 22.52 -13.29 -13.09
C THR A 105 21.22 -12.90 -13.81
N TRP A 106 21.31 -12.61 -15.11
CA TRP A 106 20.16 -12.27 -15.96
C TRP A 106 19.03 -13.30 -15.89
N TRP A 107 19.35 -14.59 -15.73
CA TRP A 107 18.34 -15.64 -15.55
C TRP A 107 17.53 -15.46 -14.27
N ALA A 108 18.16 -15.00 -13.18
CA ALA A 108 17.53 -14.92 -11.87
C ALA A 108 16.60 -13.70 -11.81
N ALA A 109 17.02 -12.62 -12.45
CA ALA A 109 16.18 -11.45 -12.68
C ALA A 109 14.94 -11.80 -13.51
N LEU A 110 15.08 -12.55 -14.61
CA LEU A 110 13.95 -12.99 -15.43
C LEU A 110 12.99 -13.91 -14.65
N ILE A 111 13.52 -14.82 -13.82
CA ILE A 111 12.69 -15.66 -12.94
C ILE A 111 11.91 -14.79 -11.94
N ALA A 112 12.55 -13.81 -11.30
CA ALA A 112 11.88 -12.94 -10.34
C ALA A 112 10.77 -12.09 -10.99
N PHE A 113 11.05 -11.46 -12.13
CA PHE A 113 10.03 -10.72 -12.88
C PHE A 113 8.89 -11.64 -13.38
N GLY A 114 9.22 -12.83 -13.84
CA GLY A 114 8.24 -13.84 -14.26
C GLY A 114 7.34 -14.29 -13.11
N VAL A 115 7.91 -14.54 -11.93
CA VAL A 115 7.15 -14.88 -10.72
C VAL A 115 6.22 -13.73 -10.32
N VAL A 116 6.69 -12.48 -10.33
CA VAL A 116 5.83 -11.32 -10.04
C VAL A 116 4.70 -11.17 -11.05
N PHE A 117 5.00 -11.27 -12.35
CA PHE A 117 3.97 -11.16 -13.40
C PHE A 117 2.94 -12.30 -13.31
N PHE A 118 3.39 -13.52 -13.03
CA PHE A 118 2.52 -14.68 -12.82
C PHE A 118 1.62 -14.52 -11.58
N LEU A 119 2.18 -14.07 -10.45
CA LEU A 119 1.43 -13.80 -9.22
C LEU A 119 0.42 -12.65 -9.41
N LEU A 120 0.81 -11.60 -10.15
CA LEU A 120 -0.07 -10.49 -10.50
C LEU A 120 -1.20 -10.95 -11.42
N GLY A 121 -0.87 -11.73 -12.46
CA GLY A 121 -1.85 -12.32 -13.38
C GLY A 121 -2.84 -13.23 -12.66
N TYR A 122 -2.37 -14.06 -11.72
CA TYR A 122 -3.23 -14.90 -10.89
C TYR A 122 -4.15 -14.06 -9.98
N THR A 123 -3.63 -12.97 -9.42
CA THR A 123 -4.40 -12.04 -8.58
C THR A 123 -5.48 -11.30 -9.37
N LEU A 124 -5.20 -10.92 -10.62
CA LEU A 124 -6.16 -10.25 -11.51
C LEU A 124 -7.19 -11.24 -12.10
N TYR A 125 -6.81 -12.50 -12.32
CA TYR A 125 -7.67 -13.52 -12.92
C TYR A 125 -8.77 -14.05 -11.96
N LYS A 126 -8.58 -13.99 -10.63
CA LYS A 126 -9.61 -14.36 -9.64
C LYS A 126 -10.26 -13.12 -8.97
N PRO A 127 -11.33 -12.55 -9.55
CA PRO A 127 -12.00 -11.36 -9.00
C PRO A 127 -13.03 -11.68 -7.88
N ALA A 128 -12.96 -12.83 -7.21
CA ALA A 128 -14.04 -13.32 -6.34
C ALA A 128 -13.68 -13.44 -4.84
N VAL A 129 -12.63 -12.75 -4.39
CA VAL A 129 -12.31 -12.61 -2.96
C VAL A 129 -12.49 -11.14 -2.58
N ASN A 130 -13.26 -10.89 -1.52
CA ASN A 130 -13.54 -9.55 -1.01
C ASN A 130 -12.24 -8.90 -0.53
N TRP A 131 -11.54 -8.25 -1.46
CA TRP A 131 -10.44 -7.32 -1.18
C TRP A 131 -10.95 -6.04 -0.53
N GLY A 132 -11.76 -6.19 0.52
CA GLY A 132 -12.15 -5.08 1.37
C GLY A 132 -10.89 -4.43 1.92
N SER A 133 -10.68 -3.17 1.52
CA SER A 133 -9.90 -2.12 2.22
C SER A 133 -8.44 -1.82 1.86
N SER A 134 -7.86 -2.25 0.72
CA SER A 134 -6.63 -1.57 0.23
C SER A 134 -6.94 -0.59 -0.89
N VAL A 135 -7.51 -1.07 -2.00
CA VAL A 135 -7.93 -0.20 -3.12
C VAL A 135 -9.15 0.64 -2.73
N GLN A 136 -10.07 0.09 -1.95
CA GLN A 136 -11.25 0.81 -1.46
C GLN A 136 -10.88 1.83 -0.37
N ALA A 137 -9.88 1.55 0.48
CA ALA A 137 -9.35 2.54 1.42
C ALA A 137 -8.52 3.61 0.73
N GLY A 138 -7.82 3.28 -0.37
CA GLY A 138 -7.18 4.24 -1.26
C GLY A 138 -8.21 5.19 -1.87
N ALA A 139 -9.29 4.65 -2.46
CA ALA A 139 -10.38 5.45 -3.01
C ALA A 139 -11.04 6.35 -1.94
N TYR A 140 -11.27 5.82 -0.73
CA TYR A 140 -11.81 6.58 0.40
C TYR A 140 -10.87 7.70 0.85
N SER A 141 -9.57 7.43 1.02
CA SER A 141 -8.59 8.44 1.45
C SER A 141 -8.36 9.52 0.40
N ILE A 142 -8.43 9.20 -0.89
CA ILE A 142 -8.42 10.19 -1.99
C ILE A 142 -9.67 11.06 -1.92
N ALA A 143 -10.86 10.46 -1.82
CA ALA A 143 -12.12 11.20 -1.73
C ALA A 143 -12.17 12.09 -0.48
N LEU A 144 -11.71 11.60 0.67
CA LEU A 144 -11.67 12.35 1.93
C LEU A 144 -10.76 13.58 1.82
N ASN A 145 -9.56 13.43 1.26
CA ASN A 145 -8.63 14.56 1.08
C ASN A 145 -9.19 15.61 0.12
N GLN A 146 -9.93 15.18 -0.91
CA GLN A 146 -10.63 16.11 -1.81
C GLN A 146 -11.77 16.84 -1.09
N LEU A 147 -12.57 16.15 -0.27
CA LEU A 147 -13.63 16.75 0.53
C LEU A 147 -13.10 17.75 1.57
N VAL A 148 -12.01 17.43 2.26
CA VAL A 148 -11.35 18.34 3.22
C VAL A 148 -10.75 19.56 2.50
N GLY A 149 -10.20 19.36 1.29
CA GLY A 149 -9.75 20.46 0.43
C GLY A 149 -10.89 21.39 0.05
N LEU A 150 -12.06 20.86 -0.29
CA LEU A 150 -13.26 21.65 -0.61
C LEU A 150 -13.80 22.45 0.57
N ASN A 151 -13.63 21.98 1.81
CA ASN A 151 -14.07 22.69 3.01
C ASN A 151 -13.20 23.92 3.35
N ASN A 152 -12.00 24.02 2.77
CA ASN A 152 -11.10 25.17 2.96
C ASN A 152 -11.23 26.25 1.87
N VAL A 153 -12.09 26.04 0.87
CA VAL A 153 -12.37 27.04 -0.17
C VAL A 153 -13.48 27.96 0.32
N GLU A 154 -13.27 29.28 0.28
CA GLU A 154 -14.30 30.25 0.68
C GLU A 154 -15.54 30.13 -0.24
N ASP A 155 -16.74 30.18 0.35
CA ASP A 155 -17.99 30.07 -0.40
C ASP A 155 -18.22 31.30 -1.28
N HIS A 156 -17.92 31.17 -2.58
CA HIS A 156 -18.19 32.21 -3.57
C HIS A 156 -19.58 31.99 -4.19
N VAL A 157 -20.34 33.08 -4.40
CA VAL A 157 -21.70 33.07 -4.99
C VAL A 157 -21.76 32.35 -6.35
N LYS A 158 -20.64 32.30 -7.08
CA LYS A 158 -20.51 31.61 -8.38
C LYS A 158 -20.30 30.09 -8.28
N ASN A 159 -19.99 29.55 -7.11
CA ASN A 159 -19.77 28.11 -6.89
C ASN A 159 -21.02 27.38 -6.37
N TYR A 160 -22.17 28.05 -6.38
CA TYR A 160 -23.43 27.46 -5.93
C TYR A 160 -23.90 26.38 -6.91
N ARG A 161 -23.77 25.10 -6.52
CA ARG A 161 -24.43 23.98 -7.18
C ARG A 161 -25.63 23.54 -6.34
N ARG A 162 -26.83 23.49 -6.94
CA ARG A 162 -28.02 22.97 -6.27
C ARG A 162 -27.83 21.48 -5.96
N ARG A 163 -27.82 21.13 -4.68
CA ARG A 163 -27.89 19.73 -4.23
C ARG A 163 -29.33 19.41 -3.85
N GLY A 164 -29.99 18.60 -4.67
CA GLY A 164 -31.27 18.01 -4.33
C GLY A 164 -31.08 16.95 -3.26
N VAL A 165 -31.63 17.17 -2.07
CA VAL A 165 -31.73 16.11 -1.05
C VAL A 165 -33.03 15.36 -1.31
N ILE A 166 -32.92 14.25 -2.02
CA ILE A 166 -34.05 13.33 -2.20
C ILE A 166 -34.24 12.64 -0.86
N ARG A 167 -35.23 13.11 -0.08
CA ARG A 167 -35.68 12.40 1.12
C ARG A 167 -36.42 11.17 0.63
N ASP A 168 -35.72 10.05 0.53
CA ASP A 168 -36.35 8.78 0.19
C ASP A 168 -37.30 8.39 1.35
N LEU A 169 -38.60 8.60 1.12
CA LEU A 169 -39.66 8.31 2.08
C LEU A 169 -39.92 6.79 2.21
N SER A 170 -39.15 5.96 1.50
CA SER A 170 -39.21 4.49 1.55
C SER A 170 -38.95 3.92 2.94
N VAL A 171 -38.15 4.60 3.78
CA VAL A 171 -37.91 4.22 5.18
C VAL A 171 -39.17 4.37 6.05
N LEU A 172 -40.15 5.16 5.63
CA LEU A 172 -41.48 5.28 6.26
C LEU A 172 -42.51 4.26 5.72
N GLY A 173 -42.12 3.31 4.87
CA GLY A 173 -43.02 2.25 4.37
C GLY A 173 -44.07 2.71 3.36
N ILE A 174 -43.98 3.94 2.87
CA ILE A 174 -44.91 4.49 1.86
C ILE A 174 -44.26 4.34 0.49
N GLY A 175 -44.73 3.37 -0.31
CA GLY A 175 -44.23 3.14 -1.67
C GLY A 175 -44.48 4.33 -2.58
N LEU A 176 -43.43 5.11 -2.90
CA LEU A 176 -43.50 6.21 -3.84
C LEU A 176 -43.54 5.72 -5.29
N ARG A 177 -44.31 6.42 -6.14
CA ARG A 177 -44.37 6.15 -7.59
C ARG A 177 -42.98 6.37 -8.23
N PRO A 178 -42.47 5.41 -9.02
CA PRO A 178 -41.12 5.44 -9.62
C PRO A 178 -40.89 6.53 -10.69
N ALA A 179 -41.90 7.34 -11.03
CA ALA A 179 -41.80 8.36 -12.06
C ALA A 179 -41.11 9.66 -11.58
N GLY A 180 -41.34 10.08 -10.33
CA GLY A 180 -40.75 11.32 -9.79
C GLY A 180 -39.24 11.23 -9.65
N VAL A 181 -38.77 10.13 -9.04
CA VAL A 181 -37.34 9.85 -8.84
C VAL A 181 -36.59 9.82 -10.18
N ARG A 182 -37.15 9.18 -11.20
CA ARG A 182 -36.52 9.08 -12.53
C ARG A 182 -36.33 10.43 -13.22
N ASN A 183 -37.24 11.38 -13.01
CA ASN A 183 -37.17 12.70 -13.61
C ASN A 183 -36.12 13.57 -12.91
N GLU A 184 -35.99 13.47 -11.58
CA GLU A 184 -34.94 14.16 -10.83
C GLU A 184 -33.54 13.63 -11.19
N TRP A 185 -33.38 12.31 -11.34
CA TRP A 185 -32.11 11.73 -11.80
C TRP A 185 -31.74 12.14 -13.23
N ARG A 186 -32.72 12.44 -14.09
CA ARG A 186 -32.48 12.93 -15.44
C ARG A 186 -31.99 14.38 -15.40
N LEU A 187 -32.66 15.25 -14.66
CA LEU A 187 -32.26 16.66 -14.49
C LEU A 187 -30.86 16.80 -13.87
N ALA A 188 -30.55 15.99 -12.85
CA ALA A 188 -29.23 15.99 -12.21
C ALA A 188 -28.11 15.52 -13.16
N ARG A 189 -28.42 14.63 -14.11
CA ARG A 189 -27.47 14.18 -15.13
C ARG A 189 -27.20 15.29 -16.14
N ASP A 190 -28.25 15.96 -16.62
CA ASP A 190 -28.13 17.01 -17.65
C ASP A 190 -27.36 18.24 -17.12
N GLU A 191 -27.52 18.60 -15.83
CA GLU A 191 -26.72 19.66 -15.18
C GLU A 191 -25.23 19.33 -15.09
N GLN A 192 -24.84 18.05 -14.89
CA GLN A 192 -23.42 17.67 -14.86
C GLN A 192 -22.76 17.74 -16.23
N PHE A 193 -23.46 17.33 -17.30
CA PHE A 193 -22.93 17.38 -18.66
C PHE A 193 -22.90 18.80 -19.22
N GLY A 194 -23.82 19.68 -18.84
CA GLY A 194 -23.81 21.10 -19.23
C GLY A 194 -22.59 21.86 -18.69
N SER A 195 -22.27 21.69 -17.40
CA SER A 195 -21.10 22.34 -16.78
C SER A 195 -19.74 21.87 -17.33
N ALA A 196 -19.64 20.66 -17.88
CA ALA A 196 -18.38 20.14 -18.44
C ALA A 196 -18.06 20.74 -19.82
N GLY A 197 -19.08 21.16 -20.57
CA GLY A 197 -18.91 21.79 -21.89
C GLY A 197 -18.42 23.25 -21.81
N GLU A 198 -18.81 23.98 -20.76
CA GLU A 198 -18.48 25.40 -20.60
C GLU A 198 -17.07 25.66 -20.03
N SER A 199 -16.42 24.63 -19.45
CA SER A 199 -15.04 24.70 -18.95
C SER A 199 -13.97 24.31 -19.97
N ALA A 200 -14.37 23.91 -21.19
CA ALA A 200 -13.47 23.47 -22.25
C ALA A 200 -13.32 24.49 -23.41
N SER A 201 -13.90 25.68 -23.28
CA SER A 201 -13.81 26.81 -24.23
C SER A 201 -13.20 28.02 -23.56
#